data_AF-A0A2T6ZXW9-F1
#
_entry.id   AF-A0A2T6ZXW9-F1
#
_cell.length_a   1.000
_cell.length_b   1.000
_cell.length_c   1.000
_cell.angle_alpha   90.00
_cell.angle_beta   90.00
_cell.angle_gamma   90.00
#
_symmetry.space_group_name_H-M   'P 1'
#
loop_
_entity.id
_entity.type
_entity.pdbx_description
1 polymer ?
#
loop_
_entity_poly.entity_id
_entity_poly.type
_entity_poly.pdbx_seq_one_letter_code
_entity_poly.pdbx_strand_id
1 'polypeptide(L)'
;MDVVPPKTVHTDFPVIDTDPHFFRVLRYARPSDYAVGAGTAAAGPILFLAMEKAHPSFLPRAAMAQSLRLVTAIGVTAGFLRYYTRSSLRFWGWSENEREVEMDMREMVQKVKNKEPLYGVSILDAHMQGVAARNSRYSQTFFHVLPWFNFVNHNQHGVDTTKYFRAAEEELERERLAKGE
;
A
#
# COMPACT_ATOMS: atom_id res chain seq x y z
N MET A 1 -13.38 19.07 17.53
CA MET A 1 -11.97 18.62 17.59
C MET A 1 -11.36 18.96 16.24
N ASP A 2 -10.41 19.87 16.21
CA ASP A 2 -9.82 20.35 14.97
C ASP A 2 -8.97 19.25 14.35
N VAL A 3 -9.52 18.59 13.33
CA VAL A 3 -8.77 17.66 12.50
C VAL A 3 -7.76 18.50 11.72
N VAL A 4 -6.48 18.44 12.11
CA VAL A 4 -5.42 19.09 11.36
C VAL A 4 -5.41 18.49 9.95
N PRO A 5 -5.70 19.28 8.90
CA PRO A 5 -5.76 18.75 7.55
C PRO A 5 -4.36 18.23 7.15
N PRO A 6 -4.28 17.07 6.47
CA PRO A 6 -3.02 16.61 5.91
C PRO A 6 -2.40 17.69 5.04
N LYS A 7 -1.07 17.82 5.11
CA LYS A 7 -0.33 18.61 4.14
C LYS A 7 -0.59 18.03 2.74
N THR A 8 -1.13 18.86 1.86
CA THR A 8 -1.28 18.50 0.44
C THR A 8 0.09 18.52 -0.21
N VAL A 9 0.39 17.46 -0.95
CA VAL A 9 1.62 17.33 -1.73
C VAL A 9 1.23 17.42 -3.20
N HIS A 10 1.92 18.27 -3.96
CA HIS A 10 1.76 18.30 -5.40
C HIS A 10 2.41 17.05 -6.00
N THR A 11 1.64 16.32 -6.81
CA THR A 11 2.04 15.05 -7.40
C THR A 11 1.67 15.06 -8.88
N ASP A 12 2.48 14.37 -9.70
CA ASP A 12 2.26 14.32 -11.15
C ASP A 12 1.00 13.52 -11.53
N PHE A 13 0.60 12.59 -10.65
CA PHE A 13 -0.58 11.74 -10.82
C PHE A 13 -1.60 12.00 -9.70
N PRO A 14 -2.90 11.71 -9.92
CA PRO A 14 -3.94 11.94 -8.92
C PRO A 14 -3.74 11.09 -7.66
N VAL A 15 -3.92 11.69 -6.50
CA VAL A 15 -3.83 10.99 -5.20
C VAL A 15 -5.10 10.16 -4.97
N ILE A 16 -4.91 8.88 -4.64
CA ILE A 16 -5.98 7.94 -4.27
C ILE A 16 -6.14 7.92 -2.75
N ASP A 17 -5.02 7.79 -2.04
CA ASP A 17 -5.00 7.61 -0.59
C ASP A 17 -3.61 7.98 -0.05
N THR A 18 -3.54 8.84 0.99
CA THR A 18 -2.27 9.22 1.64
C THR A 18 -1.79 8.21 2.67
N ASP A 19 -2.67 7.33 3.16
CA ASP A 19 -2.35 6.31 4.16
C ASP A 19 -3.15 5.02 3.89
N PRO A 20 -2.86 4.30 2.81
CA PRO A 20 -3.64 3.14 2.41
C PRO A 20 -3.53 2.01 3.42
N HIS A 21 -4.69 1.43 3.77
CA HIS A 21 -4.76 0.27 4.64
C HIS A 21 -3.93 -0.91 4.07
N PHE A 22 -3.28 -1.68 4.94
CA PHE A 22 -2.36 -2.77 4.58
C PHE A 22 -2.88 -3.67 3.45
N PHE A 23 -4.09 -4.21 3.61
CA PHE A 23 -4.69 -5.08 2.61
C PHE A 23 -5.02 -4.40 1.28
N ARG A 24 -5.27 -3.09 1.26
CA ARG A 24 -5.47 -2.35 0.00
C ARG A 24 -4.18 -2.31 -0.80
N VAL A 25 -3.06 -2.04 -0.15
CA VAL A 25 -1.73 -2.03 -0.78
C VAL A 25 -1.41 -3.37 -1.41
N LEU A 26 -1.72 -4.47 -0.70
CA LEU A 26 -1.49 -5.83 -1.23
C LEU A 26 -2.38 -6.14 -2.45
N ARG A 27 -3.67 -5.80 -2.36
CA ARG A 27 -4.66 -6.10 -3.40
C ARG A 27 -4.45 -5.29 -4.68
N TYR A 28 -3.95 -4.06 -4.55
CA TYR A 28 -3.67 -3.16 -5.67
C TYR A 28 -2.27 -3.38 -6.28
N ALA A 29 -1.47 -4.27 -5.70
CA ALA A 29 -0.16 -4.55 -6.24
C ALA A 29 -0.25 -5.18 -7.64
N ARG A 30 0.58 -4.71 -8.56
CA ARG A 30 0.68 -5.21 -9.92
C ARG A 30 1.58 -6.46 -9.94
N PRO A 31 1.45 -7.34 -10.95
CA PRO A 31 2.40 -8.46 -11.14
C PRO A 31 3.87 -8.01 -11.17
N SER A 32 4.14 -6.82 -11.71
CA SER A 32 5.47 -6.22 -11.74
C SER A 32 6.04 -5.92 -10.35
N ASP A 33 5.22 -5.61 -9.36
CA ASP A 33 5.70 -5.40 -7.99
C ASP A 33 6.13 -6.70 -7.35
N TYR A 34 5.41 -7.80 -7.60
CA TYR A 34 5.81 -9.13 -7.15
C TYR A 34 7.12 -9.54 -7.81
N ALA A 35 7.30 -9.26 -9.10
CA ALA A 35 8.56 -9.53 -9.79
C ALA A 35 9.73 -8.74 -9.18
N VAL A 36 9.54 -7.45 -8.88
CA VAL A 36 10.57 -6.63 -8.23
C VAL A 36 10.84 -7.11 -6.80
N GLY A 37 9.80 -7.46 -6.05
CA GLY A 37 9.92 -8.02 -4.69
C GLY A 37 10.68 -9.33 -4.69
N ALA A 38 10.35 -10.26 -5.60
CA ALA A 38 11.04 -11.53 -5.76
C ALA A 38 12.50 -11.35 -6.20
N GLY A 39 12.77 -10.45 -7.16
CA GLY A 39 14.14 -10.12 -7.56
C GLY A 39 14.96 -9.54 -6.41
N THR A 40 14.36 -8.66 -5.62
CA THR A 40 15.00 -8.10 -4.41
C THR A 40 15.24 -9.19 -3.36
N ALA A 41 14.29 -10.12 -3.18
CA ALA A 41 14.43 -11.23 -2.23
C ALA A 41 15.53 -12.20 -2.60
N ALA A 42 15.70 -12.48 -3.89
CA ALA A 42 16.76 -13.35 -4.40
C ALA A 42 18.14 -12.69 -4.38
N ALA A 43 18.22 -11.35 -4.41
CA ALA A 43 19.49 -10.63 -4.47
C ALA A 43 20.42 -10.97 -3.30
N GLY A 44 19.89 -11.05 -2.07
CA GLY A 44 20.65 -11.42 -0.87
C GLY A 44 21.38 -12.76 -1.01
N PRO A 45 20.67 -13.90 -1.14
CA PRO A 45 21.31 -15.21 -1.23
C PRO A 45 22.17 -15.38 -2.49
N ILE A 46 21.79 -14.78 -3.63
CA ILE A 46 22.62 -14.82 -4.85
C ILE A 46 23.95 -14.11 -4.62
N LEU A 47 23.92 -12.89 -4.08
CA LEU A 47 25.14 -12.13 -3.79
C LEU A 47 26.01 -12.84 -2.75
N PHE A 48 25.39 -13.41 -1.71
CA PHE A 48 26.12 -14.18 -0.70
C PHE A 48 26.85 -15.38 -1.30
N LEU A 49 26.18 -16.18 -2.15
CA LEU A 49 26.81 -17.30 -2.85
C LEU A 49 27.89 -16.86 -3.84
N ALA A 50 27.68 -15.74 -4.54
CA ALA A 50 28.66 -15.17 -5.45
C ALA A 50 29.93 -14.72 -4.69
N MET A 51 29.76 -14.09 -3.54
CA MET A 51 30.86 -13.69 -2.66
C MET A 51 31.63 -14.90 -2.12
N GLU A 52 30.93 -15.94 -1.64
CA GLU A 52 31.56 -17.18 -1.17
C GLU A 52 32.34 -17.87 -2.30
N LYS A 53 31.84 -17.82 -3.54
CA LYS A 53 32.57 -18.38 -4.70
C LYS A 53 33.83 -17.56 -5.04
N ALA A 54 33.78 -16.24 -4.91
CA ALA A 54 34.92 -15.36 -5.21
C ALA A 54 35.98 -15.42 -4.11
N HIS A 55 35.56 -15.46 -2.85
CA HIS A 55 36.42 -15.51 -1.67
C HIS A 55 35.90 -16.56 -0.68
N PRO A 56 36.35 -17.83 -0.80
CA PRO A 56 35.87 -18.91 0.05
C PRO A 56 36.16 -18.67 1.53
N SER A 57 35.14 -18.82 2.37
CA SER A 57 35.27 -18.68 3.83
C SER A 57 35.71 -19.98 4.51
N PHE A 58 35.72 -21.10 3.77
CA PHE A 58 36.03 -22.46 4.26
C PHE A 58 35.14 -22.92 5.43
N LEU A 59 33.95 -22.33 5.56
CA LEU A 59 33.00 -22.69 6.60
C LEU A 59 32.47 -24.12 6.43
N PRO A 60 32.20 -24.85 7.54
CA PRO A 60 31.47 -26.11 7.48
C PRO A 60 30.10 -25.94 6.80
N ARG A 61 29.64 -26.97 6.10
CA ARG A 61 28.34 -26.94 5.38
C ARG A 61 27.15 -26.51 6.26
N ALA A 62 27.16 -26.88 7.54
CA ALA A 62 26.12 -26.50 8.49
C ALA A 62 26.08 -24.98 8.74
N ALA A 63 27.24 -24.35 8.94
CA ALA A 63 27.37 -22.90 9.14
C ALA A 63 27.01 -22.12 7.87
N MET A 64 27.39 -22.64 6.70
CA MET A 64 27.00 -22.10 5.40
C MET A 64 25.48 -22.11 5.21
N ALA A 65 24.83 -23.23 5.54
CA ALA A 65 23.38 -23.36 5.44
C ALA A 65 22.63 -22.42 6.41
N GLN A 66 23.15 -22.23 7.62
CA GLN A 66 22.61 -21.25 8.58
C GLN A 66 22.72 -19.82 8.06
N SER A 67 23.88 -19.45 7.52
CA SER A 67 24.12 -18.13 6.94
C SER A 67 23.21 -17.86 5.74
N LEU A 68 23.03 -18.85 4.86
CA LEU A 68 22.10 -18.77 3.73
C LEU A 68 20.66 -18.57 4.18
N ARG A 69 20.20 -19.25 5.24
CA ARG A 69 18.85 -19.05 5.79
C ARG A 69 18.66 -17.63 6.30
N LEU A 70 19.63 -17.09 7.03
CA LEU A 70 19.58 -15.72 7.54
C LEU A 70 19.52 -14.71 6.40
N VAL A 71 20.44 -14.80 5.44
CA VAL A 71 20.48 -13.88 4.30
C VAL A 71 19.22 -13.99 3.44
N THR A 72 18.67 -15.20 3.28
CA THR A 72 17.39 -15.40 2.59
C THR A 72 16.25 -14.75 3.35
N ALA A 73 16.19 -14.88 4.68
CA ALA A 73 15.16 -14.23 5.49
C ALA A 73 15.23 -12.69 5.34
N ILE A 74 16.42 -12.11 5.43
CA ILE A 74 16.64 -10.67 5.20
C ILE A 74 16.21 -10.27 3.79
N GLY A 75 16.59 -11.05 2.78
CA GLY A 75 16.20 -10.85 1.40
C GLY A 75 14.68 -10.83 1.24
N VAL A 76 13.98 -11.86 1.74
CA VAL A 76 12.51 -11.94 1.68
C VAL A 76 11.85 -10.75 2.36
N THR A 77 12.34 -10.33 3.54
CA THR A 77 11.84 -9.12 4.21
C THR A 77 12.05 -7.88 3.35
N ALA A 78 13.26 -7.67 2.82
CA ALA A 78 13.56 -6.53 1.94
C ALA A 78 12.71 -6.54 0.67
N GLY A 79 12.49 -7.71 0.08
CA GLY A 79 11.65 -7.91 -1.09
C GLY A 79 10.20 -7.54 -0.81
N PHE A 80 9.65 -7.97 0.32
CA PHE A 80 8.31 -7.59 0.75
C PHE A 80 8.17 -6.07 0.96
N LEU A 81 9.11 -5.44 1.67
CA LEU A 81 9.08 -3.99 1.91
C LEU A 81 9.21 -3.19 0.61
N ARG A 82 10.05 -3.64 -0.34
CA ARG A 82 10.19 -3.00 -1.65
C ARG A 82 8.92 -3.11 -2.47
N TYR A 83 8.31 -4.30 -2.51
CA TYR A 83 7.01 -4.54 -3.13
C TYR A 83 5.93 -3.62 -2.54
N TYR A 84 5.83 -3.57 -1.21
CA TYR A 84 4.82 -2.78 -0.51
C TYR A 84 5.00 -1.28 -0.78
N THR A 85 6.25 -0.81 -0.76
CA THR A 85 6.59 0.59 -1.08
C THR A 85 6.14 0.94 -2.49
N ARG A 86 6.47 0.10 -3.49
CA ARG A 86 6.10 0.37 -4.89
C ARG A 86 4.60 0.47 -5.10
N SER A 87 3.82 -0.38 -4.43
CA SER A 87 2.36 -0.28 -4.49
C SER A 87 1.85 0.99 -3.81
N SER A 88 2.42 1.36 -2.65
CA SER A 88 2.05 2.58 -1.92
C SER A 88 2.35 3.86 -2.71
N LEU A 89 3.44 3.91 -3.49
CA LEU A 89 3.78 5.06 -4.34
C LEU A 89 2.66 5.41 -5.34
N ARG A 90 1.93 4.41 -5.83
CA ARG A 90 0.78 4.62 -6.74
C ARG A 90 -0.43 5.21 -6.02
N PHE A 91 -0.67 4.85 -4.77
CA PHE A 91 -1.72 5.49 -3.97
C PHE A 91 -1.46 6.97 -3.74
N TRP A 92 -0.19 7.34 -3.56
CA TRP A 92 0.23 8.72 -3.38
C TRP A 92 0.33 9.53 -4.67
N GLY A 93 0.13 8.92 -5.85
CA GLY A 93 0.31 9.61 -7.12
C GLY A 93 1.77 9.96 -7.45
N TRP A 94 2.76 9.29 -6.83
CA TRP A 94 4.19 9.50 -7.10
C TRP A 94 4.69 8.66 -8.29
N SER A 95 3.83 7.80 -8.83
CA SER A 95 4.06 7.00 -10.03
C SER A 95 2.72 6.79 -10.73
N GLU A 96 2.77 6.44 -12.02
CA GLU A 96 1.57 6.15 -12.83
C GLU A 96 0.64 5.17 -12.10
N ASN A 97 -0.64 5.55 -12.02
CA ASN A 97 -1.64 4.88 -11.22
C ASN A 97 -3.05 4.88 -11.85
N GLU A 98 -3.16 5.02 -13.18
CA GLU A 98 -4.45 5.12 -13.88
C GLU A 98 -5.35 3.92 -13.58
N ARG A 99 -4.78 2.72 -13.65
CA ARG A 99 -5.48 1.48 -13.30
C ARG A 99 -6.00 1.52 -11.85
N GLU A 100 -5.17 1.94 -10.91
CA GLU A 100 -5.52 1.97 -9.48
C GLU A 100 -6.59 3.02 -9.19
N VAL A 101 -6.56 4.17 -9.88
CA VAL A 101 -7.60 5.21 -9.78
C VAL A 101 -8.95 4.65 -10.25
N GLU A 102 -8.97 3.95 -11.39
CA GLU A 102 -10.19 3.34 -11.90
C GLU A 102 -10.72 2.24 -10.96
N MET A 103 -9.84 1.39 -10.46
CA MET A 103 -10.20 0.37 -9.47
C MET A 103 -10.77 0.99 -8.19
N ASP A 104 -10.15 2.06 -7.67
CA ASP A 104 -10.60 2.76 -6.49
C ASP A 104 -11.97 3.43 -6.69
N MET A 105 -12.17 4.12 -7.82
CA MET A 105 -13.46 4.72 -8.15
C MET A 105 -14.57 3.67 -8.19
N ARG A 106 -14.36 2.55 -8.89
CA ARG A 106 -15.34 1.46 -8.97
C ARG A 106 -15.66 0.87 -7.60
N GLU A 107 -14.63 0.60 -6.79
CA GLU A 107 -14.81 0.03 -5.45
C GLU A 107 -15.55 0.99 -4.49
N MET A 108 -15.17 2.26 -4.48
CA MET A 108 -15.76 3.25 -3.58
C MET A 108 -17.18 3.61 -3.99
N VAL A 109 -17.46 3.75 -5.29
CA VAL A 109 -18.83 3.95 -5.80
C VAL A 109 -19.71 2.76 -5.42
N GLN A 110 -19.22 1.53 -5.57
CA GLN A 110 -19.98 0.35 -5.18
C GLN A 110 -20.28 0.34 -3.67
N LYS A 111 -19.33 0.73 -2.82
CA LYS A 111 -19.57 0.88 -1.38
C LYS A 111 -20.63 1.93 -1.07
N VAL A 112 -20.61 3.08 -1.76
CA VAL A 112 -21.64 4.11 -1.60
C VAL A 112 -23.01 3.56 -1.99
N LYS A 113 -23.12 2.88 -3.14
CA LYS A 113 -24.37 2.23 -3.58
C LYS A 113 -24.87 1.20 -2.56
N ASN A 114 -23.96 0.46 -1.93
CA ASN A 114 -24.25 -0.51 -0.87
C ASN A 114 -24.52 0.13 0.51
N LYS A 115 -24.39 1.45 0.65
CA LYS A 115 -24.47 2.18 1.94
C LYS A 115 -23.42 1.70 2.96
N GLU A 116 -22.27 1.24 2.48
CA GLU A 116 -21.14 0.83 3.29
C GLU A 116 -20.17 1.99 3.54
N PRO A 117 -19.47 2.00 4.68
CA PRO A 117 -18.42 2.99 4.94
C PRO A 117 -17.25 2.82 3.96
N LEU A 118 -16.82 3.93 3.34
CA LEU A 118 -15.75 3.96 2.33
C LEU A 118 -14.46 3.27 2.80
N TYR A 119 -14.04 3.58 4.03
CA TYR A 119 -12.78 3.10 4.62
C TYR A 119 -12.99 2.08 5.75
N GLY A 120 -14.17 1.48 5.84
CA GLY A 120 -14.50 0.47 6.86
C GLY A 120 -14.87 1.07 8.23
N VAL A 121 -15.04 0.18 9.20
CA VAL A 121 -15.37 0.53 10.60
C VAL A 121 -14.14 0.24 11.48
N SER A 122 -13.86 1.11 12.44
CA SER A 122 -12.82 0.92 13.44
C SER A 122 -13.40 0.83 14.84
N ILE A 123 -12.75 0.01 15.67
CA ILE A 123 -13.04 -0.09 17.11
C ILE A 123 -12.48 1.08 17.91
N LEU A 124 -11.59 1.87 17.30
CA LEU A 124 -10.97 3.04 17.94
C LEU A 124 -11.90 4.24 17.85
N ASP A 125 -11.88 5.08 18.88
CA ASP A 125 -12.54 6.38 18.82
C ASP A 125 -11.89 7.30 17.76
N ALA A 126 -12.59 8.38 17.42
CA ALA A 126 -12.14 9.31 16.38
C ALA A 126 -10.79 9.99 16.70
N HIS A 127 -10.47 10.21 17.98
CA HIS A 127 -9.19 10.78 18.39
C HIS A 127 -8.05 9.79 18.14
N MET A 128 -8.22 8.53 18.58
CA MET A 128 -7.25 7.45 18.40
C MET A 128 -7.05 7.08 16.93
N GLN A 129 -8.11 7.13 16.12
CA GLN A 129 -7.98 7.02 14.66
C GLN A 129 -7.10 8.13 14.07
N GLY A 130 -7.24 9.37 14.56
CA GLY A 130 -6.37 10.48 14.15
C GLY A 130 -4.92 10.32 14.61
N VAL A 131 -4.69 9.79 15.82
CA VAL A 131 -3.35 9.44 16.30
C VAL A 131 -2.73 8.37 15.42
N ALA A 132 -3.48 7.31 15.10
CA ALA A 132 -3.03 6.25 14.22
C ALA A 132 -2.62 6.79 12.84
N ALA A 133 -3.50 7.56 12.19
CA ALA A 133 -3.25 8.12 10.86
C ALA A 133 -1.99 9.01 10.82
N ARG A 134 -1.70 9.76 11.88
CA ARG A 134 -0.47 10.58 11.95
C ARG A 134 0.81 9.76 12.07
N ASN A 135 0.74 8.56 12.65
CA ASN A 135 1.89 7.66 12.77
C ASN A 135 2.11 6.83 11.50
N SER A 136 1.04 6.44 10.78
CA SER A 136 1.13 5.59 9.60
C SER A 136 1.25 6.34 8.27
N ARG A 137 0.76 7.57 8.17
CA ARG A 137 0.82 8.34 6.93
C ARG A 137 2.27 8.50 6.44
N TYR A 138 2.49 8.11 5.18
CA TYR A 138 3.80 8.11 4.50
C TYR A 138 4.91 7.28 5.16
N SER A 139 4.60 6.44 6.16
CA SER A 139 5.61 5.69 6.91
C SER A 139 6.44 4.72 6.05
N GLN A 140 5.93 4.33 4.88
CA GLN A 140 6.61 3.46 3.93
C GLN A 140 7.89 4.09 3.37
N THR A 141 8.00 5.42 3.37
CA THR A 141 9.23 6.14 3.00
C THR A 141 10.39 5.85 3.96
N PHE A 142 10.08 5.42 5.20
CA PHE A 142 11.03 5.21 6.28
C PHE A 142 11.26 3.73 6.64
N PHE A 143 10.87 2.81 5.76
CA PHE A 143 11.02 1.35 5.95
C PHE A 143 12.46 0.87 6.13
N HIS A 144 13.44 1.65 5.69
CA HIS A 144 14.85 1.34 5.91
C HIS A 144 15.26 1.48 7.39
N VAL A 145 14.46 2.13 8.23
CA VAL A 145 14.66 2.24 9.68
C VAL A 145 13.63 1.42 10.44
N LEU A 146 12.33 1.61 10.15
CA LEU A 146 11.25 0.95 10.87
C LEU A 146 10.11 0.59 9.91
N PRO A 147 9.76 -0.71 9.78
CA PRO A 147 8.56 -1.10 9.03
C PRO A 147 7.31 -0.74 9.84
N TRP A 148 6.53 0.19 9.32
CA TRP A 148 5.28 0.65 9.95
C TRP A 148 4.13 0.70 8.94
N PHE A 149 2.99 0.11 9.27
CA PHE A 149 1.87 -0.08 8.36
C PHE A 149 0.56 0.44 8.94
N ASN A 150 -0.40 0.76 8.07
CA ASN A 150 -1.75 1.11 8.49
C ASN A 150 -2.63 -0.14 8.64
N PHE A 151 -3.06 -0.42 9.87
CA PHE A 151 -4.03 -1.45 10.23
C PHE A 151 -5.31 -0.87 10.84
N VAL A 152 -5.49 0.45 10.77
CA VAL A 152 -6.63 1.16 11.35
C VAL A 152 -7.52 1.71 10.24
N ASN A 153 -8.78 1.34 10.28
CA ASN A 153 -9.82 1.93 9.43
C ASN A 153 -10.16 3.34 9.95
N HIS A 154 -9.45 4.36 9.48
CA HIS A 154 -9.71 5.76 9.83
C HIS A 154 -10.29 6.53 8.64
N ASN A 155 -10.86 7.72 8.85
CA ASN A 155 -11.38 8.54 7.74
C ASN A 155 -10.40 9.63 7.25
N GLN A 156 -9.10 9.52 7.58
CA GLN A 156 -8.09 10.55 7.30
C GLN A 156 -7.19 10.18 6.10
N HIS A 157 -7.78 10.01 4.92
CA HIS A 157 -7.07 9.55 3.72
C HIS A 157 -6.53 10.67 2.82
N GLY A 158 -6.80 11.93 3.15
CA GLY A 158 -6.20 13.09 2.46
C GLY A 158 -6.72 13.31 1.04
N VAL A 159 -7.92 12.82 0.74
CA VAL A 159 -8.61 12.98 -0.55
C VAL A 159 -10.05 13.44 -0.33
N ASP A 160 -10.60 14.15 -1.31
CA ASP A 160 -12.02 14.51 -1.32
C ASP A 160 -12.86 13.27 -1.65
N THR A 161 -13.63 12.80 -0.68
CA THR A 161 -14.50 11.63 -0.83
C THR A 161 -15.82 11.95 -1.53
N THR A 162 -16.19 13.24 -1.66
CA THR A 162 -17.46 13.64 -2.29
C THR A 162 -17.55 13.20 -3.75
N LYS A 163 -16.40 13.05 -4.42
CA LYS A 163 -16.30 12.52 -5.79
C LYS A 163 -16.96 11.14 -5.94
N TYR A 164 -16.85 10.27 -4.93
CA TYR A 164 -17.44 8.93 -4.98
C TYR A 164 -18.96 8.97 -4.84
N PHE A 165 -19.48 9.88 -4.00
CA PHE A 165 -20.92 10.06 -3.83
C PHE A 165 -21.56 10.63 -5.09
N ARG A 166 -20.96 11.66 -5.69
CA ARG A 166 -21.42 12.23 -6.96
C ARG A 166 -21.44 11.19 -8.09
N ALA A 167 -20.35 10.43 -8.23
CA ALA A 167 -20.28 9.38 -9.23
C ALA A 167 -21.32 8.27 -8.99
N ALA A 168 -21.58 7.90 -7.74
CA ALA A 168 -22.62 6.94 -7.40
C ALA A 168 -24.03 7.45 -7.72
N GLU A 169 -24.32 8.72 -7.41
CA GLU A 169 -25.60 9.37 -7.75
C GLU A 169 -25.82 9.37 -9.27
N GLU A 170 -24.82 9.82 -10.05
CA GLU A 170 -24.89 9.82 -11.51
C GLU A 170 -25.10 8.41 -12.10
N GLU A 171 -24.45 7.39 -11.55
CA GLU A 171 -24.66 6.00 -11.99
C GLU A 171 -26.06 5.49 -11.66
N LEU A 172 -26.56 5.77 -10.45
CA LEU A 172 -27.91 5.37 -10.03
C LEU A 172 -28.99 6.08 -10.86
N GLU A 173 -28.79 7.36 -11.19
CA GLU A 173 -29.69 8.09 -12.09
C GLU A 173 -29.69 7.49 -13.50
N ARG A 174 -28.52 7.17 -14.06
CA ARG A 174 -28.42 6.47 -15.35
C ARG A 174 -29.13 5.12 -15.33
N GLU A 175 -28.98 4.35 -14.26
CA GLU A 175 -29.67 3.06 -14.08
C GLU A 175 -31.19 3.23 -13.97
N ARG A 176 -31.67 4.28 -13.29
CA ARG A 176 -33.09 4.61 -13.16
C ARG A 176 -33.69 4.97 -14.52
N LEU A 177 -33.06 5.88 -15.26
CA LEU A 177 -33.48 6.28 -16.60
C LEU A 177 -33.49 5.11 -17.59
N ALA A 178 -32.49 4.21 -17.51
CA ALA A 178 -32.43 3.02 -18.34
C ALA A 178 -33.54 2.00 -18.02
N LYS A 179 -34.07 1.99 -16.79
CA LYS A 179 -35.20 1.16 -16.35
C LYS A 179 -36.56 1.76 -16.70
N GLY A 180 -36.61 2.98 -17.25
CA GLY A 180 -37.85 3.64 -17.65
C GLY A 180 -38.66 4.23 -16.49
N GLU A 181 -38.02 4.47 -15.35
CA GLU A 181 -38.58 5.16 -14.18
C GLU A 181 -38.18 6.65 -14.12
#